data_AF-M0LVW4-F1
#
_entry.id   AF-M0LVW4-F1
#
_cell.length_a   1.000
_cell.length_b   1.000
_cell.length_c   1.000
_cell.angle_alpha   90.00
_cell.angle_beta   90.00
_cell.angle_gamma   90.00
#
_symmetry.space_group_name_H-M   'P 1'
#
loop_
_entity.id
_entity.type
_entity.pdbx_description
1 polymer ?
#
loop_
_entity_poly.entity_id
_entity_poly.type
_entity_poly.pdbx_seq_one_letter_code
_entity_poly.pdbx_strand_id
1 'polypeptide(L)' 'MRLIIALVIAMGLFLLLSLLFVEPGDRSYPILVIDIVLVVAALLFFSATHWYCTKRAMDD' A
#
# COMPACT_ATOMS: atom_id res chain seq x y z
N MET A 1 11.32 5.29 7.49
CA MET A 1 10.33 5.09 6.41
C MET A 1 10.59 3.87 5.52
N ARG A 2 11.84 3.51 5.19
CA ARG A 2 12.15 2.37 4.31
C ARG A 2 11.50 1.04 4.75
N LEU A 3 11.55 0.71 6.04
CA LEU A 3 10.91 -0.49 6.59
C LEU A 3 9.38 -0.48 6.41
N ILE A 4 8.72 0.65 6.65
CA ILE A 4 7.27 0.80 6.49
C ILE A 4 6.88 0.64 5.02
N ILE A 5 7.63 1.27 4.10
CA ILE A 5 7.39 1.13 2.65
C ILE A 5 7.56 -0.34 2.22
N ALA A 6 8.61 -1.02 2.67
CA ALA A 6 8.82 -2.44 2.39
C ALA A 6 7.68 -3.32 2.92
N LEU A 7 7.18 -3.03 4.14
CA LEU A 7 6.03 -3.70 4.72
C LEU A 7 4.76 -3.48 3.88
N VAL A 8 4.46 -2.25 3.48
CA VAL A 8 3.29 -1.94 2.64
C VAL A 8 3.36 -2.63 1.28
N ILE A 9 4.57 -2.74 0.70
CA ILE A 9 4.78 -3.51 -0.54
C ILE A 9 4.48 -5.00 -0.32
N ALA A 10 4.97 -5.60 0.78
CA ALA A 10 4.69 -6.99 1.10
C ALA A 10 3.17 -7.24 1.30
N MET A 11 2.49 -6.33 2.00
CA MET A 11 1.02 -6.36 2.14
C MET A 11 0.32 -6.30 0.77
N GLY A 12 0.77 -5.41 -0.12
CA GLY A 12 0.23 -5.31 -1.48
C GLY A 12 0.44 -6.58 -2.30
N LEU A 13 1.57 -7.26 -2.17
CA LEU A 13 1.83 -8.54 -2.84
C LEU A 13 0.89 -9.65 -2.36
N PHE A 14 0.66 -9.76 -1.04
CA PHE A 14 -0.31 -10.71 -0.52
C PHE A 14 -1.73 -10.40 -0.98
N LEU A 15 -2.06 -9.12 -1.10
CA LEU A 15 -3.36 -8.68 -1.57
C LEU A 15 -3.57 -8.98 -3.07
N LEU A 16 -2.52 -8.84 -3.89
CA LEU A 16 -2.54 -9.28 -5.29
C LEU A 16 -2.80 -10.77 -5.43
N LEU A 17 -2.22 -11.60 -4.54
CA LEU A 17 -2.52 -13.03 -4.52
C LEU A 17 -4.00 -13.27 -4.16
N SER A 18 -4.57 -12.50 -3.24
CA SER A 18 -5.98 -12.63 -2.86
C SER A 18 -6.94 -12.31 -4.01
N LEU A 19 -6.57 -11.42 -4.94
CA LEU A 19 -7.40 -11.11 -6.11
C LEU A 19 -7.63 -12.32 -7.03
N LEU A 20 -6.76 -13.33 -6.97
CA LEU A 20 -6.91 -14.56 -7.77
C LEU A 20 -8.01 -15.50 -7.24
N PHE A 21 -8.47 -15.29 -6.00
CA PHE A 21 -9.38 -16.21 -5.31
C PHE A 21 -10.72 -15.60 -4.88
N VAL A 22 -10.83 -14.27 -4.85
CA VAL A 22 -12.02 -13.58 -4.34
C VAL A 22 -12.81 -12.99 -5.50
N GLU A 23 -14.06 -13.44 -5.65
CA GLU A 23 -14.93 -13.02 -6.74
C GLU A 23 -15.95 -11.96 -6.30
N PRO A 24 -16.44 -11.11 -7.22
CA PRO A 24 -17.53 -10.19 -6.94
C PRO A 24 -18.79 -10.97 -6.52
N GLY A 25 -19.27 -10.72 -5.30
CA GLY A 25 -20.40 -11.44 -4.69
C GLY A 25 -20.01 -12.22 -3.44
N ASP A 26 -18.72 -12.48 -3.24
CA ASP A 26 -18.21 -13.06 -2.00
C ASP A 26 -18.35 -12.07 -0.84
N ARG A 27 -18.59 -12.60 0.37
CA ARG A 27 -18.62 -11.79 1.59
C ARG A 27 -17.29 -11.07 1.87
N SER A 28 -16.18 -11.60 1.34
CA SER A 28 -14.84 -11.04 1.45
C SER A 28 -14.52 -9.97 0.39
N TYR A 29 -15.29 -9.87 -0.70
CA TYR A 29 -15.06 -8.88 -1.75
C TYR A 29 -15.00 -7.42 -1.26
N PRO A 30 -15.92 -6.91 -0.40
CA PRO A 30 -15.81 -5.54 0.09
C PRO A 30 -14.57 -5.33 0.98
N ILE A 31 -14.13 -6.35 1.71
CA ILE A 31 -12.91 -6.27 2.53
C ILE A 31 -11.69 -6.10 1.62
N LEU A 32 -11.62 -6.90 0.55
CA LEU A 32 -10.55 -6.79 -0.44
C LEU A 32 -10.47 -5.38 -1.06
N VAL A 33 -11.60 -4.78 -1.41
CA VAL A 33 -11.64 -3.41 -1.96
C VAL A 33 -11.11 -2.38 -0.96
N ILE A 34 -11.53 -2.47 0.31
CA ILE A 34 -11.06 -1.55 1.36
C ILE A 34 -9.55 -1.71 1.57
N ASP A 35 -9.07 -2.95 1.61
CA ASP A 35 -7.64 -3.22 1.79
C ASP A 35 -6.80 -2.71 0.61
N ILE A 36 -7.30 -2.81 -0.63
CA ILE A 36 -6.67 -2.19 -1.80
C ILE A 36 -6.50 -0.69 -1.59
N VAL A 37 -7.59 0.00 -1.22
CA VAL A 37 -7.57 1.45 -1.02
C VAL A 37 -6.60 1.83 0.09
N LEU A 38 -6.61 1.10 1.21
CA LEU A 38 -5.69 1.34 2.33
C LEU A 38 -4.23 1.15 1.93
N VAL A 39 -3.90 0.06 1.23
CA VAL A 39 -2.53 -0.22 0.78
C VAL A 39 -2.05 0.84 -0.21
N VAL A 40 -2.87 1.20 -1.21
CA VAL A 40 -2.51 2.21 -2.22
C VAL A 40 -2.33 3.58 -1.57
N ALA A 41 -3.27 4.00 -0.70
CA ALA A 41 -3.18 5.27 0.00
C ALA A 41 -1.95 5.34 0.91
N ALA A 42 -1.67 4.27 1.67
CA ALA A 42 -0.49 4.19 2.52
C ALA A 42 0.80 4.26 1.70
N LEU A 43 0.89 3.53 0.59
CA LEU A 43 2.07 3.51 -0.27
C LEU A 43 2.34 4.91 -0.82
N LEU A 44 1.32 5.60 -1.34
CA LEU A 44 1.44 6.98 -1.82
C LEU A 44 1.86 7.93 -0.69
N PHE A 45 1.21 7.86 0.47
CA PHE A 45 1.51 8.75 1.59
C PHE A 45 2.93 8.58 2.11
N PHE A 46 3.35 7.34 2.38
CA PHE A 46 4.69 7.07 2.92
C PHE A 46 5.80 7.31 1.91
N SER A 47 5.56 7.01 0.62
CA SER A 47 6.54 7.31 -0.45
C SER A 47 6.68 8.82 -0.66
N ALA A 48 5.57 9.57 -0.73
CA ALA A 48 5.59 11.02 -0.85
C ALA A 48 6.28 11.68 0.36
N THR A 49 5.99 11.21 1.58
CA THR A 49 6.63 11.75 2.79
C THR A 49 8.13 11.43 2.81
N HIS A 50 8.51 10.20 2.44
CA HIS A 50 9.93 9.83 2.33
C HIS A 50 10.66 10.69 1.29
N TRP A 51 10.04 10.89 0.12
CA TRP A 51 10.59 11.76 -0.92
C TRP A 51 10.73 13.19 -0.43
N TYR A 52 9.70 13.76 0.21
CA TYR A 52 9.72 15.11 0.75
C TYR A 52 10.85 15.30 1.78
N CYS A 53 10.98 14.38 2.74
CA CYS A 53 12.06 14.43 3.72
C CYS A 53 13.45 14.28 3.08
N THR A 54 13.59 13.41 2.07
CA THR A 54 14.86 13.21 1.36
C THR A 54 15.24 14.46 0.57
N LYS A 55 14.29 15.05 -0.15
CA LYS A 55 14.51 16.27 -0.93
C LYS A 55 14.91 17.43 -0.03
N ARG A 56 14.18 17.64 1.08
CA ARG A 56 14.52 18.69 2.05
C ARG A 56 15.93 18.54 2.60
N ALA A 57 16.36 17.32 2.92
CA ALA A 57 17.70 17.05 3.41
C ALA A 57 18.83 17.22 2.35
N MET A 58 18.47 17.35 1.07
CA MET A 58 19.42 17.69 -0.01
C MET A 58 19.45 19.19 -0.31
N ASP A 59 18.35 19.89 -0.03
CA ASP A 59 18.21 21.34 -0.22
C ASP A 59 18.80 22.14 0.96
N ASP A 60 18.86 21.55 2.17
CA ASP A 60 19.57 22.06 3.38
C ASP A 60 21.07 21.66 3.37
#